data_AF-A0A3S0PG36-F1
#
_entry.id   AF-A0A3S0PG36-F1
#
_cell.length_a   1.000
_cell.length_b   1.000
_cell.length_c   1.000
_cell.angle_alpha   90.00
_cell.angle_beta   90.00
_cell.angle_gamma   90.00
#
_symmetry.space_group_name_H-M   'P 1'
#
loop_
_entity.id
_entity.type
_entity.pdbx_description
1 polymer ?
#
loop_
_entity_poly.entity_id
_entity_poly.type
_entity_poly.pdbx_seq_one_letter_code
_entity_poly.pdbx_strand_id
1 'polypeptide(L)'
;MPWKAAFPSHLPHFRRNHGAVRGRSSALSGRRTDARLRNREDLHSGQRSGPPPGNQTCPDEHLLQMSTQGKKLAWIQALRGIAALMVVMVHDRGALVGDGGAGRMVANALLPMAMGVDLFFLISGFLMVLTTRDFDGSKAYAWAFTAKRIARIWPLYAIVTLLAIAVDHHGLHGFADRSVLLPYLEGLAFIPHNPAASGLYFQMAVGVAWTLCFECYFYLVFALCMLFGRWRYGVMAGWFALTLIAIPVLRGGYHLGVASQPLVEWSRYANLAINPIVWEFVFGMLAGWLYLSQFTIKRNVMIYSSVVLLTATLLIGWHRIGMVNFFGPAGWGAPLTILFLGAVMLAKNGAMRVPAGLVWLGEASYSLYLVHVYVFVLAQRVMMPIPMGADSFRAMLFVARPVLAVMGAWLVFRYVEAPASAWVRKCLLQMTHRRHAQRSLPAWAGPESSARRISDGP
;
A
#
# COMPACT_ATOMS: atom_id res chain seq x y z
N MET A 1 25.16 -7.32 -14.34
CA MET A 1 24.89 -7.54 -15.79
C MET A 1 23.40 -7.35 -16.04
N PRO A 2 22.96 -6.46 -16.94
CA PRO A 2 21.54 -6.25 -17.19
C PRO A 2 21.00 -7.26 -18.20
N TRP A 3 19.88 -7.89 -17.83
CA TRP A 3 19.18 -8.93 -18.56
C TRP A 3 18.45 -8.35 -19.80
N LYS A 4 18.81 -8.84 -21.00
CA LYS A 4 18.04 -8.68 -22.25
C LYS A 4 17.97 -10.03 -22.97
N ALA A 5 16.76 -10.51 -23.25
CA ALA A 5 16.40 -11.40 -24.37
C ALA A 5 14.86 -11.54 -24.36
N ALA A 6 14.11 -10.96 -25.31
CA ALA A 6 13.94 -11.33 -26.72
C ALA A 6 13.12 -12.62 -26.92
N PHE A 7 11.92 -12.49 -27.49
CA PHE A 7 11.03 -13.55 -27.96
C PHE A 7 10.63 -13.26 -29.41
N PRO A 8 10.61 -14.27 -30.31
CA PRO A 8 9.81 -14.21 -31.52
C PRO A 8 8.57 -15.12 -31.42
N SER A 9 7.54 -14.63 -32.11
CA SER A 9 6.19 -15.14 -32.29
C SER A 9 6.11 -16.32 -33.28
N HIS A 10 5.05 -17.13 -33.08
CA HIS A 10 4.15 -17.73 -34.08
C HIS A 10 3.84 -19.21 -33.79
N LEU A 11 2.55 -19.53 -33.65
CA LEU A 11 1.77 -20.51 -34.46
C LEU A 11 0.42 -20.88 -33.77
N PRO A 12 -0.57 -21.46 -34.50
CA PRO A 12 -1.98 -21.06 -34.42
C PRO A 12 -2.94 -22.08 -33.75
N HIS A 13 -4.15 -21.55 -33.50
CA HIS A 13 -5.48 -22.16 -33.35
C HIS A 13 -5.65 -23.69 -33.30
N PHE A 14 -6.37 -24.17 -32.27
CA PHE A 14 -7.29 -25.30 -32.41
C PHE A 14 -8.58 -25.15 -31.59
N ARG A 15 -9.66 -25.65 -32.19
CA ARG A 15 -11.09 -25.52 -31.84
C ARG A 15 -11.51 -26.27 -30.58
N ARG A 16 -12.57 -25.73 -29.94
CA ARG A 16 -13.42 -26.36 -28.92
C ARG A 16 -14.19 -27.56 -29.48
N ASN A 17 -14.51 -28.51 -28.61
CA ASN A 17 -15.78 -29.23 -28.68
C ASN A 17 -16.39 -29.37 -27.29
N HIS A 18 -17.68 -29.01 -27.20
CA HIS A 18 -18.53 -29.14 -26.04
C HIS A 18 -19.19 -30.52 -26.02
N GLY A 19 -19.30 -31.11 -24.83
CA GLY A 19 -20.22 -32.21 -24.54
C GLY A 19 -20.98 -31.89 -23.26
N ALA A 20 -22.27 -31.62 -23.39
CA ALA A 20 -23.21 -31.42 -22.30
C ALA A 20 -23.83 -32.77 -21.90
N VAL A 21 -24.05 -33.01 -20.61
CA VAL A 21 -25.07 -33.97 -20.15
C VAL A 21 -25.76 -33.44 -18.89
N ARG A 22 -27.10 -33.50 -18.95
CA ARG A 22 -28.11 -33.14 -17.93
C ARG A 22 -28.30 -34.25 -16.89
N GLY A 23 -28.87 -33.90 -15.74
CA GLY A 23 -29.67 -34.81 -14.89
C GLY A 23 -30.02 -34.16 -13.54
N ARG A 24 -31.23 -33.57 -13.40
CA ARG A 24 -32.41 -34.03 -12.61
C ARG A 24 -32.15 -34.15 -11.10
N SER A 25 -32.77 -33.30 -10.27
CA SER A 25 -34.08 -33.49 -9.56
C SER A 25 -33.93 -34.48 -8.38
N SER A 26 -34.25 -34.21 -7.11
CA SER A 26 -35.48 -33.73 -6.47
C SER A 26 -35.20 -33.67 -4.95
N ALA A 27 -35.63 -32.63 -4.21
CA ALA A 27 -36.83 -32.54 -3.35
C ALA A 27 -36.79 -33.29 -1.99
N LEU A 28 -37.46 -32.66 -1.00
CA LEU A 28 -37.90 -33.07 0.36
C LEU A 28 -37.20 -32.25 1.47
N SER A 29 -37.85 -31.27 2.13
CA SER A 29 -39.07 -31.25 2.97
C SER A 29 -38.81 -31.59 4.44
N GLY A 30 -39.26 -30.72 5.37
CA GLY A 30 -39.48 -31.02 6.79
C GLY A 30 -38.99 -29.94 7.76
N ARG A 31 -39.83 -28.94 8.11
CA ARG A 31 -40.58 -28.77 9.40
C ARG A 31 -39.77 -28.13 10.55
N ARG A 32 -40.16 -26.91 10.98
CA ARG A 32 -40.86 -26.52 12.25
C ARG A 32 -39.90 -26.47 13.47
N THR A 33 -39.94 -25.56 14.46
CA THR A 33 -40.86 -24.50 14.94
C THR A 33 -40.18 -23.76 16.11
N ASP A 34 -40.60 -22.50 16.37
CA ASP A 34 -40.75 -21.78 17.65
C ASP A 34 -39.54 -21.54 18.59
N ALA A 35 -39.12 -20.29 18.81
CA ALA A 35 -39.75 -19.19 19.56
C ALA A 35 -39.62 -19.30 21.09
N ARG A 36 -38.95 -18.30 21.71
CA ARG A 36 -39.24 -17.80 23.06
C ARG A 36 -38.61 -16.42 23.29
N LEU A 37 -39.52 -15.45 23.41
CA LEU A 37 -39.33 -14.11 23.97
C LEU A 37 -39.29 -14.19 25.49
N ARG A 38 -38.55 -13.30 26.15
CA ARG A 38 -38.87 -12.80 27.48
C ARG A 38 -38.33 -11.37 27.67
N ASN A 39 -39.28 -10.44 27.75
CA ASN A 39 -39.14 -9.10 28.33
C ASN A 39 -39.14 -9.21 29.86
N ARG A 40 -38.47 -8.27 30.53
CA ARG A 40 -38.92 -7.71 31.81
C ARG A 40 -38.31 -6.32 32.01
N GLU A 41 -39.18 -5.32 31.97
CA GLU A 41 -39.03 -4.01 32.61
C GLU A 41 -39.20 -4.19 34.13
N ASP A 42 -38.58 -3.32 34.94
CA ASP A 42 -39.20 -2.72 36.12
C ASP A 42 -38.35 -1.57 36.68
N LEU A 43 -39.06 -0.52 37.10
CA LEU A 43 -38.64 0.78 37.61
C LEU A 43 -38.30 0.75 39.12
N HIS A 44 -37.40 1.63 39.61
CA HIS A 44 -37.73 2.73 40.54
C HIS A 44 -36.51 3.42 41.22
N SER A 45 -36.57 4.76 41.19
CA SER A 45 -36.23 5.72 42.28
C SER A 45 -34.78 6.11 42.60
N GLY A 46 -34.56 7.43 42.79
CA GLY A 46 -33.58 7.95 43.78
C GLY A 46 -32.58 9.00 43.30
N GLN A 47 -32.86 10.28 43.60
CA GLN A 47 -32.03 11.49 43.46
C GLN A 47 -30.53 11.37 43.80
N ARG A 48 -29.66 12.07 43.04
CA ARG A 48 -28.86 13.24 43.48
C ARG A 48 -27.91 13.70 42.37
N SER A 49 -28.04 14.97 41.98
CA SER A 49 -27.16 15.69 41.05
C SER A 49 -25.86 16.10 41.74
N GLY A 50 -24.74 15.49 41.34
CA GLY A 50 -23.39 15.98 41.61
C GLY A 50 -22.79 16.64 40.35
N PRO A 51 -21.79 17.53 40.49
CA PRO A 51 -21.12 18.14 39.34
C PRO A 51 -20.39 17.05 38.51
N PRO A 52 -20.26 17.20 37.18
CA PRO A 52 -19.65 16.17 36.35
C PRO A 52 -18.17 16.01 36.74
N PRO A 53 -17.70 14.79 37.02
CA PRO A 53 -16.28 14.57 37.23
C PRO A 53 -15.54 14.82 35.91
N GLY A 54 -14.43 15.55 36.02
CA GLY A 54 -13.56 15.88 34.91
C GLY A 54 -13.17 14.64 34.10
N ASN A 55 -13.04 14.85 32.80
CA ASN A 55 -12.78 13.88 31.74
C ASN A 55 -11.46 13.09 31.98
N GLN A 56 -11.47 12.14 32.92
CA GLN A 56 -10.47 11.10 33.06
C GLN A 56 -11.02 9.86 32.36
N THR A 57 -10.66 9.67 31.09
CA THR A 57 -11.00 8.45 30.36
C THR A 57 -10.35 7.25 31.07
N CYS A 58 -11.17 6.30 31.53
CA CYS A 58 -10.70 5.04 32.11
C CYS A 58 -9.68 4.36 31.17
N PRO A 59 -8.58 3.79 31.69
CA PRO A 59 -7.60 3.05 30.88
C PRO A 59 -8.25 1.99 29.98
N ASP A 60 -9.34 1.38 30.46
CA ASP A 60 -10.11 0.36 29.75
C ASP A 60 -10.84 0.88 28.51
N GLU A 61 -11.36 2.11 28.51
CA GLU A 61 -11.98 2.68 27.30
C GLU A 61 -10.95 2.96 26.21
N HIS A 62 -9.74 3.39 26.57
CA HIS A 62 -8.66 3.61 25.62
C HIS A 62 -8.15 2.27 25.04
N LEU A 63 -8.06 1.22 25.86
CA LEU A 63 -7.73 -0.14 25.42
C LEU A 63 -8.85 -0.77 24.57
N LEU A 64 -10.12 -0.51 24.88
CA LEU A 64 -11.28 -0.90 24.07
C LEU A 64 -11.35 -0.12 22.75
N GLN A 65 -11.04 1.17 22.74
CA GLN A 65 -10.96 1.98 21.51
C GLN A 65 -9.75 1.58 20.65
N MET A 66 -8.59 1.26 21.24
CA MET A 66 -7.43 0.73 20.52
C MET A 66 -7.69 -0.67 19.96
N SER A 67 -8.35 -1.57 20.72
CA SER A 67 -8.69 -2.91 20.24
C SER A 67 -9.80 -2.92 19.19
N THR A 68 -10.75 -1.97 19.24
CA THR A 68 -11.80 -1.84 18.21
C THR A 68 -11.30 -1.15 16.94
N GLN A 69 -10.39 -0.17 17.03
CA GLN A 69 -9.68 0.40 15.87
C GLN A 69 -8.75 -0.62 15.21
N GLY A 70 -8.01 -1.40 16.01
CA GLY A 70 -7.15 -2.49 15.53
C GLY A 70 -7.93 -3.63 14.85
N LYS A 71 -9.11 -3.99 15.37
CA LYS A 71 -10.02 -4.95 14.74
C LYS A 71 -10.65 -4.43 13.44
N LYS A 72 -10.98 -3.12 13.36
CA LYS A 72 -11.66 -2.52 12.19
C LYS A 72 -10.83 -2.53 10.90
N LEU A 73 -9.51 -2.63 10.99
CA LEU A 73 -8.61 -2.61 9.83
C LEU A 73 -7.77 -3.90 9.67
N ALA A 74 -8.03 -4.93 10.46
CA ALA A 74 -7.34 -6.21 10.36
C ALA A 74 -7.43 -6.81 8.94
N TRP A 75 -8.58 -6.68 8.28
CA TRP A 75 -8.76 -7.14 6.91
C TRP A 75 -7.91 -6.37 5.89
N ILE A 76 -7.72 -5.06 6.07
CA ILE A 76 -6.79 -4.28 5.24
C ILE A 76 -5.36 -4.78 5.44
N GLN A 77 -4.95 -5.03 6.69
CA GLN A 77 -3.62 -5.59 6.95
C GLN A 77 -3.45 -6.96 6.27
N ALA A 78 -4.44 -7.83 6.38
CA ALA A 78 -4.43 -9.11 5.69
C ALA A 78 -4.28 -8.96 4.16
N LEU A 79 -5.02 -8.04 3.53
CA LEU A 79 -4.89 -7.75 2.10
C LEU A 79 -3.51 -7.17 1.75
N ARG A 80 -2.92 -6.32 2.59
CA ARG A 80 -1.54 -5.83 2.41
C ARG A 80 -0.52 -6.97 2.48
N GLY A 81 -0.71 -7.92 3.39
CA GLY A 81 0.13 -9.10 3.50
C GLY A 81 0.03 -10.00 2.27
N ILE A 82 -1.19 -10.24 1.79
CA ILE A 82 -1.44 -10.98 0.53
C ILE A 82 -0.76 -10.28 -0.65
N ALA A 83 -0.96 -8.96 -0.80
CA ALA A 83 -0.33 -8.17 -1.86
C ALA A 83 1.21 -8.27 -1.82
N ALA A 84 1.82 -8.17 -0.64
CA ALA A 84 3.26 -8.30 -0.47
C ALA A 84 3.76 -9.70 -0.90
N LEU A 85 3.10 -10.77 -0.47
CA LEU A 85 3.49 -12.13 -0.87
C LEU A 85 3.35 -12.35 -2.36
N MET A 86 2.30 -11.84 -2.98
CA MET A 86 2.13 -11.95 -4.44
C MET A 86 3.30 -11.28 -5.19
N VAL A 87 3.74 -10.11 -4.74
CA VAL A 87 4.94 -9.42 -5.29
C VAL A 87 6.21 -10.25 -5.07
N VAL A 88 6.39 -10.82 -3.89
CA VAL A 88 7.54 -11.69 -3.57
C VAL A 88 7.58 -12.90 -4.51
N MET A 89 6.44 -13.57 -4.72
CA MET A 89 6.35 -14.76 -5.56
C MET A 89 6.57 -14.46 -7.05
N VAL A 90 6.04 -13.35 -7.59
CA VAL A 90 6.29 -12.99 -9.00
C VAL A 90 7.74 -12.60 -9.26
N HIS A 91 8.43 -12.02 -8.27
CA HIS A 91 9.86 -11.73 -8.38
C HIS A 91 10.71 -13.00 -8.23
N ASP A 92 10.30 -13.95 -7.39
CA ASP A 92 11.04 -15.20 -7.21
C ASP A 92 10.83 -16.21 -8.34
N ARG A 93 9.84 -16.00 -9.21
CA ARG A 93 9.61 -16.84 -10.41
C ARG A 93 10.88 -17.08 -11.23
N GLY A 94 11.82 -16.13 -11.23
CA GLY A 94 13.10 -16.23 -11.93
C GLY A 94 13.95 -17.41 -11.45
N ALA A 95 13.79 -17.85 -10.20
CA ALA A 95 14.43 -19.05 -9.67
C ALA A 95 14.05 -20.33 -10.44
N LEU A 96 12.86 -20.37 -11.03
CA LEU A 96 12.32 -21.53 -11.74
C LEU A 96 12.61 -21.52 -13.24
N VAL A 97 13.15 -20.41 -13.78
CA VAL A 97 13.47 -20.31 -15.21
C VAL A 97 14.79 -21.03 -15.46
N GLY A 98 14.69 -22.21 -16.07
CA GLY A 98 15.81 -23.00 -16.58
C GLY A 98 15.50 -23.54 -17.97
N ASP A 99 16.34 -24.45 -18.46
CA ASP A 99 16.21 -25.01 -19.82
C ASP A 99 15.02 -25.98 -19.97
N GLY A 100 14.43 -26.43 -18.86
CA GLY A 100 13.29 -27.34 -18.83
C GLY A 100 11.91 -26.65 -18.94
N GLY A 101 10.95 -27.33 -19.57
CA GLY A 101 9.59 -26.79 -19.81
C GLY A 101 8.72 -26.63 -18.55
N ALA A 102 8.86 -27.52 -17.56
CA ALA A 102 8.00 -27.52 -16.37
C ALA A 102 8.23 -26.29 -15.46
N GLY A 103 9.49 -25.93 -15.17
CA GLY A 103 9.82 -24.76 -14.36
C GLY A 103 9.33 -23.46 -15.00
N ARG A 104 9.46 -23.34 -16.32
CA ARG A 104 8.96 -22.20 -17.09
C ARG A 104 7.43 -22.11 -17.09
N MET A 105 6.72 -23.24 -17.11
CA MET A 105 5.26 -23.26 -16.95
C MET A 105 4.83 -22.69 -15.59
N VAL A 106 5.47 -23.12 -14.50
CA VAL A 106 5.19 -22.59 -13.16
C VAL A 106 5.55 -21.10 -13.09
N ALA A 107 6.72 -20.70 -13.60
CA ALA A 107 7.13 -19.30 -13.62
C ALA A 107 6.12 -18.41 -14.38
N ASN A 108 5.58 -18.89 -15.50
CA ASN A 108 4.53 -18.19 -16.26
C ASN A 108 3.21 -18.11 -15.48
N ALA A 109 2.84 -19.18 -14.76
CA ALA A 109 1.65 -19.18 -13.92
C ALA A 109 1.75 -18.20 -12.74
N LEU A 110 2.95 -17.78 -12.33
CA LEU A 110 3.17 -16.77 -11.29
C LEU A 110 3.11 -15.32 -11.82
N LEU A 111 3.13 -15.09 -13.13
CA LEU A 111 3.13 -13.74 -13.71
C LEU A 111 1.98 -12.85 -13.22
N PRO A 112 0.72 -13.33 -13.15
CA PRO A 112 -0.38 -12.52 -12.65
C PRO A 112 -0.24 -12.08 -11.19
N MET A 113 0.64 -12.70 -10.39
CA MET A 113 0.88 -12.25 -9.01
C MET A 113 1.50 -10.85 -8.94
N ALA A 114 1.97 -10.29 -10.07
CA ALA A 114 2.25 -8.86 -10.22
C ALA A 114 1.08 -7.97 -9.76
N MET A 115 -0.17 -8.45 -9.86
CA MET A 115 -1.37 -7.74 -9.45
C MET A 115 -1.42 -7.34 -7.96
N GLY A 116 -0.49 -7.86 -7.15
CA GLY A 116 -0.28 -7.37 -5.79
C GLY A 116 0.05 -5.87 -5.73
N VAL A 117 0.69 -5.32 -6.78
CA VAL A 117 0.96 -3.88 -6.88
C VAL A 117 -0.33 -3.08 -7.07
N ASP A 118 -1.24 -3.53 -7.95
CA ASP A 118 -2.52 -2.85 -8.15
C ASP A 118 -3.38 -2.87 -6.87
N LEU A 119 -3.32 -3.99 -6.12
CA LEU A 119 -3.97 -4.10 -4.81
C LEU A 119 -3.36 -3.14 -3.78
N PHE A 120 -2.05 -2.90 -3.80
CA PHE A 120 -1.45 -1.87 -2.95
C PHE A 120 -2.00 -0.48 -3.25
N PHE A 121 -2.18 -0.12 -4.53
CA PHE A 121 -2.72 1.19 -4.90
C PHE A 121 -4.18 1.39 -4.47
N LEU A 122 -5.01 0.35 -4.62
CA LEU A 122 -6.39 0.34 -4.10
C LEU A 122 -6.42 0.56 -2.57
N ILE A 123 -5.57 -0.17 -1.84
CA ILE A 123 -5.46 -0.06 -0.38
C ILE A 123 -4.96 1.34 0.03
N SER A 124 -3.98 1.90 -0.68
CA SER A 124 -3.45 3.24 -0.42
C SER A 124 -4.53 4.30 -0.56
N GLY A 125 -5.31 4.28 -1.64
CA GLY A 125 -6.43 5.20 -1.85
C GLY A 125 -7.48 5.11 -0.75
N PHE A 126 -7.85 3.88 -0.39
CA PHE A 126 -8.78 3.59 0.70
C PHE A 126 -8.29 4.16 2.04
N LEU A 127 -7.05 3.87 2.41
CA LEU A 127 -6.45 4.33 3.67
C LEU A 127 -6.29 5.85 3.70
N MET A 128 -5.99 6.51 2.57
CA MET A 128 -5.90 7.98 2.54
C MET A 128 -7.25 8.62 2.89
N VAL A 129 -8.37 8.11 2.37
CA VAL A 129 -9.69 8.64 2.75
C VAL A 129 -9.98 8.42 4.23
N LEU A 130 -9.74 7.21 4.75
CA LEU A 130 -10.01 6.91 6.17
C LEU A 130 -9.14 7.73 7.13
N THR A 131 -7.85 7.87 6.82
CA THR A 131 -6.89 8.56 7.69
C THR A 131 -7.00 10.08 7.64
N THR A 132 -7.72 10.63 6.66
CA THR A 132 -7.93 12.07 6.48
C THR A 132 -9.40 12.49 6.66
N ARG A 133 -10.23 11.57 7.17
CA ARG A 133 -11.66 11.83 7.42
C ARG A 133 -11.87 12.90 8.51
N ASP A 134 -11.00 12.89 9.53
CA ASP A 134 -11.07 13.77 10.70
C ASP A 134 -10.25 15.06 10.47
N PHE A 135 -10.13 15.50 9.21
CA PHE A 135 -9.43 16.73 8.84
C PHE A 135 -10.16 17.96 9.36
N ASP A 136 -9.45 18.80 10.12
CA ASP A 136 -9.99 19.98 10.81
C ASP A 136 -9.84 21.30 10.01
N GLY A 137 -9.29 21.25 8.79
CA GLY A 137 -9.03 22.45 7.99
C GLY A 137 -7.70 23.16 8.30
N SER A 138 -6.97 22.74 9.33
CA SER A 138 -5.78 23.45 9.80
C SER A 138 -4.52 23.09 9.01
N LYS A 139 -3.62 24.08 8.87
CA LYS A 139 -2.26 23.84 8.32
C LYS A 139 -1.44 22.93 9.24
N ALA A 140 -1.71 22.96 10.54
CA ALA A 140 -1.08 22.08 11.51
C ALA A 140 -1.42 20.61 11.25
N TYR A 141 -2.68 20.31 10.91
CA TYR A 141 -3.09 18.97 10.50
C TYR A 141 -2.39 18.54 9.21
N ALA A 142 -2.35 19.41 8.19
CA ALA A 142 -1.67 19.11 6.93
C ALA A 142 -0.17 18.78 7.16
N TRP A 143 0.52 19.55 8.01
CA TRP A 143 1.89 19.23 8.41
C TRP A 143 2.00 17.91 9.16
N ALA A 144 1.13 17.67 10.15
CA ALA A 144 1.13 16.43 10.92
C ALA A 144 0.87 15.20 10.03
N PHE A 145 0.01 15.33 9.02
CA PHE A 145 -0.18 14.33 7.98
C PHE A 145 1.13 14.07 7.23
N THR A 146 1.74 15.10 6.64
CA THR A 146 2.98 14.98 5.87
C THR A 146 4.12 14.37 6.70
N ALA A 147 4.31 14.85 7.92
CA ALA A 147 5.33 14.35 8.85
C ALA A 147 5.16 12.85 9.15
N LYS A 148 3.92 12.41 9.42
CA LYS A 148 3.62 10.98 9.66
C LYS A 148 3.89 10.12 8.43
N ARG A 149 3.69 10.65 7.23
CA ARG A 149 3.92 9.93 5.96
C ARG A 149 5.40 9.85 5.59
N ILE A 150 6.15 10.95 5.75
CA ILE A 150 7.61 10.95 5.58
C ILE A 150 8.25 9.96 6.56
N ALA A 151 7.86 10.02 7.84
CA ALA A 151 8.39 9.11 8.86
C ALA A 151 8.06 7.64 8.59
N ARG A 152 6.97 7.34 7.88
CA ARG A 152 6.62 5.96 7.52
C ARG A 152 7.52 5.40 6.43
N ILE A 153 7.84 6.20 5.41
CA ILE A 153 8.50 5.73 4.19
C ILE A 153 10.01 5.99 4.24
N TRP A 154 10.39 7.24 4.44
CA TRP A 154 11.75 7.70 4.15
C TRP A 154 12.86 6.98 4.95
N PRO A 155 12.71 6.70 6.27
CA PRO A 155 13.81 6.16 7.07
C PRO A 155 14.25 4.76 6.61
N LEU A 156 13.30 3.85 6.44
CA LEU A 156 13.61 2.49 6.00
C LEU A 156 14.12 2.49 4.54
N TYR A 157 13.49 3.28 3.68
CA TYR A 157 13.93 3.43 2.30
C TYR A 157 15.38 3.92 2.20
N ALA A 158 15.77 4.89 3.04
CA ALA A 158 17.15 5.36 3.08
C ALA A 158 18.14 4.27 3.51
N ILE A 159 17.79 3.50 4.55
CA ILE A 159 18.63 2.38 5.02
C ILE A 159 18.77 1.29 3.94
N VAL A 160 17.67 0.91 3.28
CA VAL A 160 17.72 -0.11 2.22
C VAL A 160 18.46 0.42 0.99
N THR A 161 18.38 1.71 0.69
CA THR A 161 19.17 2.30 -0.40
C THR A 161 20.67 2.15 -0.15
N LEU A 162 21.13 2.35 1.09
CA LEU A 162 22.54 2.11 1.46
C LEU A 162 22.90 0.62 1.36
N LEU A 163 22.00 -0.27 1.80
CA LEU A 163 22.18 -1.72 1.67
C LEU A 163 22.28 -2.13 0.19
N ALA A 164 21.45 -1.55 -0.68
CA ALA A 164 21.43 -1.84 -2.10
C ALA A 164 22.78 -1.54 -2.76
N ILE A 165 23.37 -0.37 -2.48
CA ILE A 165 24.71 -0.01 -2.98
C ILE A 165 25.73 -1.07 -2.56
N ALA A 166 25.72 -1.46 -1.28
CA ALA A 166 26.66 -2.46 -0.76
C ALA A 166 26.47 -3.85 -1.37
N VAL A 167 25.22 -4.29 -1.59
CA VAL A 167 24.91 -5.63 -2.12
C VAL A 167 25.16 -5.70 -3.63
N ASP A 168 24.75 -4.70 -4.38
CA ASP A 168 24.77 -4.70 -5.85
C ASP A 168 26.16 -4.38 -6.42
N HIS A 169 26.99 -3.64 -5.68
CA HIS A 169 28.31 -3.17 -6.14
C HIS A 169 29.49 -3.72 -5.31
N HIS A 170 29.36 -4.93 -4.77
CA HIS A 170 30.43 -5.67 -4.09
C HIS A 170 31.09 -4.91 -2.93
N GLY A 171 30.28 -4.30 -2.05
CA GLY A 171 30.75 -3.63 -0.84
C GLY A 171 30.97 -2.12 -1.02
N LEU A 172 32.03 -1.59 -0.42
CA LEU A 172 32.25 -0.13 -0.33
C LEU A 172 32.63 0.54 -1.66
N HIS A 173 32.99 -0.23 -2.68
CA HIS A 173 33.44 0.28 -3.98
C HIS A 173 32.33 1.09 -4.68
N GLY A 174 31.06 0.68 -4.53
CA GLY A 174 29.92 1.41 -5.08
C GLY A 174 29.73 2.81 -4.50
N PHE A 175 30.25 3.10 -3.29
CA PHE A 175 30.19 4.43 -2.69
C PHE A 175 31.26 5.39 -3.24
N ALA A 176 32.34 4.85 -3.81
CA ALA A 176 33.41 5.65 -4.41
C ALA A 176 33.11 6.00 -5.88
N ASP A 177 32.30 5.20 -6.57
CA ASP A 177 31.92 5.45 -7.96
C ASP A 177 30.75 6.43 -8.06
N ARG A 178 31.02 7.63 -8.57
CA ARG A 178 30.02 8.68 -8.76
C ARG A 178 28.89 8.26 -9.72
N SER A 179 29.18 7.45 -10.73
CA SER A 179 28.19 6.97 -11.71
C SER A 179 27.18 6.01 -11.08
N VAL A 180 27.59 5.30 -10.03
CA VAL A 180 26.74 4.45 -9.20
C VAL A 180 25.99 5.28 -8.17
N LEU A 181 26.68 6.15 -7.43
CA LEU A 181 26.12 6.88 -6.30
C LEU A 181 24.99 7.84 -6.71
N LEU A 182 25.15 8.55 -7.83
CA LEU A 182 24.18 9.56 -8.29
C LEU A 182 22.76 9.01 -8.47
N PRO A 183 22.51 7.91 -9.21
CA PRO A 183 21.19 7.28 -9.30
C PRO A 183 20.54 6.92 -7.96
N TYR A 184 21.33 6.47 -6.97
CA TYR A 184 20.79 6.16 -5.64
C TYR A 184 20.44 7.44 -4.86
N LEU A 185 21.23 8.51 -4.98
CA LEU A 185 20.90 9.81 -4.39
C LEU A 185 19.65 10.44 -5.02
N GLU A 186 19.52 10.38 -6.36
CA GLU A 186 18.29 10.73 -7.06
C GLU A 186 17.11 9.91 -6.54
N GLY A 187 17.34 8.60 -6.34
CA GLY A 187 16.38 7.68 -5.76
C GLY A 187 15.89 8.10 -4.37
N LEU A 188 16.78 8.55 -3.47
CA LEU A 188 16.43 9.06 -2.13
C LEU A 188 15.57 10.33 -2.16
N ALA A 189 15.73 11.13 -3.22
CA ALA A 189 14.88 12.28 -3.50
C ALA A 189 13.58 11.91 -4.25
N PHE A 190 13.32 10.61 -4.48
CA PHE A 190 12.23 10.09 -5.29
C PHE A 190 12.22 10.65 -6.72
N ILE A 191 13.39 10.94 -7.29
CA ILE A 191 13.56 11.41 -8.66
C ILE A 191 13.74 10.20 -9.58
N PRO A 192 12.85 9.97 -10.57
CA PRO A 192 13.03 8.94 -11.58
C PRO A 192 14.35 9.11 -12.34
N HIS A 193 15.15 8.05 -12.45
CA HIS A 193 16.43 8.10 -13.17
C HIS A 193 16.21 8.11 -14.70
N ASN A 194 15.36 7.21 -15.18
CA ASN A 194 14.97 7.16 -16.60
C ASN A 194 13.46 6.97 -16.75
N PRO A 195 12.70 8.06 -16.98
CA PRO A 195 11.24 8.01 -17.13
C PRO A 195 10.78 7.42 -18.47
N ALA A 196 11.67 7.36 -19.47
CA ALA A 196 11.37 6.82 -20.80
C ALA A 196 11.78 5.34 -20.97
N ALA A 197 12.48 4.77 -19.99
CA ALA A 197 12.97 3.39 -20.07
C ALA A 197 11.87 2.35 -20.22
N SER A 198 10.66 2.63 -19.70
CA SER A 198 9.50 1.77 -19.84
C SER A 198 8.24 2.62 -19.68
N GLY A 199 7.24 2.41 -20.55
CA GLY A 199 5.92 3.00 -20.41
C GLY A 199 5.16 2.53 -19.16
N LEU A 200 5.65 1.47 -18.51
CA LEU A 200 5.02 0.85 -17.35
C LEU A 200 5.48 1.43 -16.02
N TYR A 201 6.78 1.62 -15.88
CA TYR A 201 7.45 2.11 -14.68
C TYR A 201 8.73 2.81 -15.09
N PHE A 202 9.14 3.82 -14.34
CA PHE A 202 10.44 4.44 -14.53
C PHE A 202 11.51 3.67 -13.77
N GLN A 203 12.71 3.64 -14.33
CA GLN A 203 13.83 2.98 -13.67
C GLN A 203 14.25 3.76 -12.43
N MET A 204 14.38 3.02 -11.33
CA MET A 204 14.92 3.47 -10.04
C MET A 204 16.12 2.61 -9.70
N ALA A 205 17.10 3.17 -8.98
CA ALA A 205 18.27 2.43 -8.55
C ALA A 205 17.91 1.26 -7.62
N VAL A 206 17.04 1.52 -6.64
CA VAL A 206 16.33 0.45 -5.91
C VAL A 206 15.14 0.03 -6.77
N GLY A 207 15.23 -1.15 -7.40
CA GLY A 207 14.32 -1.55 -8.48
C GLY A 207 12.83 -1.56 -8.10
N VAL A 208 12.48 -1.81 -6.83
CA VAL A 208 11.08 -1.79 -6.35
C VAL A 208 10.58 -0.39 -5.97
N ALA A 209 11.45 0.62 -5.93
CA ALA A 209 11.10 1.96 -5.44
C ALA A 209 10.18 2.76 -6.38
N TRP A 210 9.96 2.31 -7.62
CA TRP A 210 9.10 3.02 -8.57
C TRP A 210 7.64 3.15 -8.07
N THR A 211 7.11 2.14 -7.35
CA THR A 211 5.76 2.24 -6.74
C THR A 211 5.75 3.20 -5.55
N LEU A 212 6.87 3.31 -4.84
CA LEU A 212 7.03 4.20 -3.69
C LEU A 212 6.97 5.67 -4.10
N CYS A 213 7.50 6.00 -5.29
CA CYS A 213 7.32 7.30 -5.91
C CYS A 213 5.84 7.65 -6.15
N PHE A 214 5.02 6.70 -6.61
CA PHE A 214 3.56 6.92 -6.71
C PHE A 214 2.93 7.17 -5.33
N GLU A 215 3.30 6.39 -4.32
CA GLU A 215 2.82 6.58 -2.95
C GLU A 215 3.19 7.98 -2.41
N CYS A 216 4.44 8.42 -2.60
CA CYS A 216 4.89 9.76 -2.26
C CYS A 216 4.14 10.86 -3.04
N TYR A 217 3.85 10.62 -4.33
CA TYR A 217 3.03 11.52 -5.13
C TYR A 217 1.60 11.65 -4.60
N PHE A 218 0.95 10.54 -4.24
CA PHE A 218 -0.39 10.60 -3.65
C PHE A 218 -0.39 11.38 -2.33
N TYR A 219 0.66 11.20 -1.51
CA TYR A 219 0.79 11.95 -0.27
C TYR A 219 0.98 13.43 -0.52
N LEU A 220 1.77 13.80 -1.53
CA LEU A 220 1.96 15.18 -1.94
C LEU A 220 0.66 15.80 -2.44
N VAL A 221 -0.10 15.11 -3.30
CA VAL A 221 -1.41 15.57 -3.77
C VAL A 221 -2.36 15.82 -2.59
N PHE A 222 -2.47 14.88 -1.66
CA PHE A 222 -3.30 15.05 -0.46
C PHE A 222 -2.84 16.23 0.40
N ALA A 223 -1.53 16.34 0.67
CA ALA A 223 -0.97 17.41 1.50
C ALA A 223 -1.22 18.80 0.88
N LEU A 224 -1.02 18.94 -0.43
CA LEU A 224 -1.28 20.19 -1.15
C LEU A 224 -2.78 20.51 -1.19
N CYS A 225 -3.63 19.52 -1.48
CA CYS A 225 -5.08 19.71 -1.51
C CYS A 225 -5.65 20.11 -0.14
N MET A 226 -5.08 19.62 0.96
CA MET A 226 -5.49 20.04 2.32
C MET A 226 -5.28 21.54 2.58
N LEU A 227 -4.35 22.21 1.88
CA LEU A 227 -4.15 23.66 2.03
C LEU A 227 -5.36 24.49 1.57
N PHE A 228 -6.27 23.87 0.82
CA PHE A 228 -7.52 24.48 0.33
C PHE A 228 -8.71 24.25 1.28
N GLY A 229 -8.49 23.69 2.48
CA GLY A 229 -9.50 23.54 3.52
C GLY A 229 -10.72 22.75 3.05
N ARG A 230 -11.91 23.36 3.08
CA ARG A 230 -13.18 22.72 2.67
C ARG A 230 -13.18 22.28 1.19
N TRP A 231 -12.40 22.93 0.33
CA TRP A 231 -12.34 22.66 -1.11
C TRP A 231 -11.37 21.54 -1.49
N ARG A 232 -10.68 20.92 -0.52
CA ARG A 232 -9.64 19.90 -0.76
C ARG A 232 -10.05 18.81 -1.73
N TYR A 233 -11.28 18.31 -1.64
CA TYR A 233 -11.79 17.26 -2.52
C TYR A 233 -12.14 17.78 -3.92
N GLY A 234 -12.62 19.02 -4.02
CA GLY A 234 -12.87 19.67 -5.32
C GLY A 234 -11.57 19.92 -6.07
N VAL A 235 -10.54 20.44 -5.37
CA VAL A 235 -9.20 20.65 -5.94
C VAL A 235 -8.56 19.32 -6.34
N MET A 236 -8.67 18.29 -5.49
CA MET A 236 -8.14 16.96 -5.80
C MET A 236 -8.86 16.30 -6.99
N ALA A 237 -10.18 16.43 -7.09
CA ALA A 237 -10.94 15.95 -8.24
C ALA A 237 -10.54 16.70 -9.52
N GLY A 238 -10.37 18.02 -9.44
CA GLY A 238 -9.85 18.84 -10.53
C GLY A 238 -8.45 18.43 -10.97
N TRP A 239 -7.56 18.13 -10.02
CA TRP A 239 -6.21 17.64 -10.29
C TRP A 239 -6.21 16.30 -11.01
N PHE A 240 -6.95 15.30 -10.52
CA PHE A 240 -7.04 14.00 -11.18
C PHE A 240 -7.76 14.08 -12.54
N ALA A 241 -8.80 14.92 -12.67
CA ALA A 241 -9.44 15.15 -13.96
C ALA A 241 -8.47 15.80 -14.97
N LEU A 242 -7.65 16.75 -14.51
CA LEU A 242 -6.62 17.37 -15.33
C LEU A 242 -5.57 16.35 -15.78
N THR A 243 -4.99 15.57 -14.86
CA THR A 243 -3.85 14.71 -15.17
C THR A 243 -4.24 13.40 -15.82
N LEU A 244 -5.38 12.79 -15.44
CA LEU A 244 -5.80 11.48 -15.94
C LEU A 244 -6.71 11.57 -17.16
N ILE A 245 -7.38 12.71 -17.41
CA ILE A 245 -8.32 12.87 -18.53
C ILE A 245 -7.88 13.99 -19.45
N ALA A 246 -7.85 15.24 -18.98
CA ALA A 246 -7.68 16.40 -19.85
C ALA A 246 -6.31 16.39 -20.58
N ILE A 247 -5.20 16.20 -19.87
CA ILE A 247 -3.87 16.17 -20.47
C ILE A 247 -3.72 15.01 -21.47
N PRO A 248 -4.06 13.75 -21.15
CA PRO A 248 -4.00 12.66 -22.13
C PRO A 248 -4.91 12.86 -23.36
N VAL A 249 -6.11 13.42 -23.18
CA VAL A 249 -7.03 13.74 -24.29
C VAL A 249 -6.45 14.83 -25.19
N LEU A 250 -5.96 15.93 -24.62
CA LEU A 250 -5.36 17.04 -25.37
C LEU A 250 -4.10 16.62 -26.14
N ARG A 251 -3.40 15.58 -25.67
CA ARG A 251 -2.24 14.99 -26.36
C ARG A 251 -2.61 13.92 -27.39
N GLY A 252 -3.90 13.70 -27.65
CA GLY A 252 -4.38 12.84 -28.74
C GLY A 252 -4.28 11.33 -28.50
N GLY A 253 -4.20 10.86 -27.26
CA GLY A 253 -3.93 9.45 -26.94
C GLY A 253 -4.45 8.99 -25.58
N TYR A 254 -5.72 9.23 -25.26
CA TYR A 254 -6.31 8.70 -24.02
C TYR A 254 -6.41 7.18 -24.07
N HIS A 255 -5.56 6.51 -23.28
CA HIS A 255 -5.54 5.06 -23.14
C HIS A 255 -5.56 4.64 -21.66
N LEU A 256 -6.36 3.62 -21.33
CA LEU A 256 -6.36 3.06 -19.97
C LEU A 256 -5.24 2.04 -19.75
N GLY A 257 -4.54 1.62 -20.81
CA GLY A 257 -3.37 0.75 -20.74
C GLY A 257 -2.13 1.54 -20.32
N VAL A 258 -1.46 1.06 -19.27
CA VAL A 258 -0.27 1.73 -18.73
C VAL A 258 0.84 1.84 -19.78
N ALA A 259 1.13 0.76 -20.51
CA ALA A 259 2.18 0.75 -21.53
C ALA A 259 1.83 1.52 -22.82
N SER A 260 0.56 1.88 -23.02
CA SER A 260 0.07 2.56 -24.23
C SER A 260 -0.02 4.09 -24.09
N GLN A 261 0.18 4.63 -22.89
CA GLN A 261 0.06 6.07 -22.67
C GLN A 261 1.31 6.83 -23.18
N PRO A 262 1.13 7.88 -24.00
CA PRO A 262 2.25 8.66 -24.51
C PRO A 262 3.07 9.34 -23.40
N LEU A 263 4.36 9.02 -23.34
CA LEU A 263 5.26 9.59 -22.34
C LEU A 263 5.54 11.08 -22.61
N VAL A 264 5.84 11.80 -21.54
CA VAL A 264 6.33 13.18 -21.51
C VAL A 264 7.84 13.12 -21.29
N GLU A 265 8.62 13.38 -22.33
CA GLU A 265 10.08 13.23 -22.25
C GLU A 265 10.77 14.35 -21.47
N TRP A 266 10.21 15.57 -21.51
CA TRP A 266 10.81 16.75 -20.87
C TRP A 266 10.58 16.82 -19.35
N SER A 267 9.71 15.98 -18.79
CA SER A 267 9.42 15.97 -17.35
C SER A 267 9.41 14.56 -16.78
N ARG A 268 10.35 14.31 -15.87
CA ARG A 268 10.50 13.04 -15.16
C ARG A 268 9.25 12.69 -14.33
N TYR A 269 8.56 13.69 -13.78
CA TYR A 269 7.39 13.50 -12.91
C TYR A 269 6.04 13.58 -13.63
N ALA A 270 5.96 14.22 -14.80
CA ALA A 270 4.70 14.32 -15.52
C ALA A 270 4.12 12.94 -15.85
N ASN A 271 5.00 11.99 -16.20
CA ASN A 271 4.62 10.60 -16.49
C ASN A 271 3.97 9.89 -15.31
N LEU A 272 4.29 10.28 -14.06
CA LEU A 272 3.68 9.72 -12.87
C LEU A 272 2.22 10.18 -12.74
N ALA A 273 2.00 11.48 -12.94
CA ALA A 273 0.69 12.11 -12.76
C ALA A 273 -0.33 11.70 -13.83
N ILE A 274 0.12 11.44 -15.05
CA ILE A 274 -0.73 11.02 -16.18
C ILE A 274 -0.85 9.49 -16.31
N ASN A 275 -0.16 8.72 -15.47
CA ASN A 275 -0.14 7.26 -15.57
C ASN A 275 -1.53 6.67 -15.23
N PRO A 276 -2.10 5.77 -16.05
CA PRO A 276 -3.39 5.15 -15.78
C PRO A 276 -3.46 4.37 -14.48
N ILE A 277 -2.34 3.88 -13.95
CA ILE A 277 -2.29 3.15 -12.67
C ILE A 277 -2.81 4.01 -11.50
N VAL A 278 -2.73 5.34 -11.61
CA VAL A 278 -3.28 6.27 -10.63
C VAL A 278 -4.81 6.10 -10.49
N TRP A 279 -5.52 5.61 -11.51
CA TRP A 279 -6.95 5.30 -11.40
C TRP A 279 -7.26 4.29 -10.31
N GLU A 280 -6.35 3.34 -10.02
CA GLU A 280 -6.56 2.35 -8.97
C GLU A 280 -6.55 2.99 -7.59
N PHE A 281 -5.67 3.97 -7.39
CA PHE A 281 -5.68 4.80 -6.20
C PHE A 281 -7.01 5.57 -6.08
N VAL A 282 -7.51 6.15 -7.19
CA VAL A 282 -8.81 6.83 -7.22
C VAL A 282 -9.97 5.87 -6.90
N PHE A 283 -9.98 4.66 -7.46
CA PHE A 283 -10.96 3.62 -7.13
C PHE A 283 -10.87 3.19 -5.67
N GLY A 284 -9.66 3.13 -5.11
CA GLY A 284 -9.43 2.93 -3.69
C GLY A 284 -10.06 4.03 -2.83
N MET A 285 -9.92 5.30 -3.24
CA MET A 285 -10.57 6.43 -2.56
C MET A 285 -12.09 6.33 -2.61
N LEU A 286 -12.67 6.00 -3.78
CA LEU A 286 -14.10 5.77 -3.94
C LEU A 286 -14.59 4.65 -3.01
N ALA A 287 -13.83 3.56 -2.90
CA ALA A 287 -14.12 2.48 -1.96
C ALA A 287 -14.05 2.96 -0.49
N GLY A 288 -13.11 3.84 -0.16
CA GLY A 288 -13.01 4.47 1.16
C GLY A 288 -14.23 5.32 1.50
N TRP A 289 -14.72 6.14 0.58
CA TRP A 289 -15.96 6.89 0.78
C TRP A 289 -17.19 5.98 0.88
N LEU A 290 -17.24 4.94 0.05
CA LEU A 290 -18.31 3.95 0.13
C LEU A 290 -18.33 3.26 1.51
N TYR A 291 -17.16 2.93 2.07
CA TYR A 291 -17.03 2.39 3.41
C TYR A 291 -17.57 3.35 4.49
N LEU A 292 -17.26 4.65 4.38
CA LEU A 292 -17.71 5.67 5.34
C LEU A 292 -19.17 6.13 5.15
N SER A 293 -19.77 5.86 3.98
CA SER A 293 -21.15 6.25 3.68
C SER A 293 -22.18 5.50 4.53
N GLN A 294 -23.45 5.90 4.48
CA GLN A 294 -24.55 5.13 5.09
C GLN A 294 -25.03 3.95 4.22
N PHE A 295 -24.54 3.84 2.98
CA PHE A 295 -24.98 2.81 2.04
C PHE A 295 -24.50 1.42 2.46
N THR A 296 -25.42 0.48 2.68
CA THR A 296 -25.10 -0.90 3.06
C THR A 296 -25.93 -1.89 2.26
N ILE A 297 -25.33 -3.03 1.91
CA ILE A 297 -26.02 -4.16 1.28
C ILE A 297 -26.22 -5.23 2.35
N LYS A 298 -27.46 -5.45 2.80
CA LYS A 298 -27.75 -6.35 3.94
C LYS A 298 -27.47 -7.83 3.65
N ARG A 299 -27.52 -8.25 2.37
CA ARG A 299 -27.42 -9.66 1.98
C ARG A 299 -25.96 -10.06 1.74
N ASN A 300 -25.24 -10.36 2.82
CA ASN A 300 -23.84 -10.81 2.77
C ASN A 300 -23.63 -11.99 1.80
N VAL A 301 -24.59 -12.92 1.71
CA VAL A 301 -24.54 -14.07 0.79
C VAL A 301 -24.36 -13.64 -0.67
N MET A 302 -25.02 -12.56 -1.10
CA MET A 302 -24.87 -12.05 -2.47
C MET A 302 -23.48 -11.47 -2.71
N ILE A 303 -22.93 -10.79 -1.70
CA ILE A 303 -21.58 -10.22 -1.80
C ILE A 303 -20.56 -11.36 -1.83
N TYR A 304 -20.69 -12.36 -0.97
CA TYR A 304 -19.85 -13.56 -0.99
C TYR A 304 -19.93 -14.28 -2.34
N SER A 305 -21.13 -14.54 -2.86
CA SER A 305 -21.28 -15.24 -4.14
C SER A 305 -20.65 -14.46 -5.28
N SER A 306 -20.78 -13.13 -5.30
CA SER A 306 -20.17 -12.29 -6.33
C SER A 306 -18.64 -12.23 -6.20
N VAL A 307 -18.11 -12.13 -4.98
CA VAL A 307 -16.66 -12.15 -4.73
C VAL A 307 -16.06 -13.51 -5.09
N VAL A 308 -16.72 -14.61 -4.71
CA VAL A 308 -16.28 -15.98 -5.03
C VAL A 308 -16.35 -16.22 -6.53
N LEU A 309 -17.45 -15.85 -7.18
CA LEU A 309 -17.60 -16.01 -8.63
C LEU A 309 -16.57 -15.21 -9.40
N LEU A 310 -16.33 -13.96 -9.01
CA LEU A 310 -15.32 -13.12 -9.65
C LEU A 310 -13.90 -13.66 -9.42
N THR A 311 -13.59 -14.07 -8.18
CA THR A 311 -12.30 -14.71 -7.86
C THR A 311 -12.11 -15.96 -8.70
N ALA A 312 -13.12 -16.83 -8.76
CA ALA A 312 -13.07 -18.05 -9.57
C ALA A 312 -12.89 -17.73 -11.06
N THR A 313 -13.57 -16.70 -11.58
CA THR A 313 -13.43 -16.26 -12.97
C THR A 313 -12.00 -15.78 -13.25
N LEU A 314 -11.39 -15.03 -12.32
CA LEU A 314 -10.01 -14.59 -12.45
C LEU A 314 -9.02 -15.75 -12.36
N LEU A 315 -9.26 -16.73 -11.50
CA LEU A 315 -8.45 -17.94 -11.39
C LEU A 315 -8.55 -18.81 -12.66
N ILE A 316 -9.74 -18.92 -13.27
CA ILE A 316 -9.95 -19.66 -14.52
C ILE A 316 -9.32 -18.90 -15.71
N GLY A 317 -9.44 -17.57 -15.73
CA GLY A 317 -8.83 -16.70 -16.74
C GLY A 317 -7.32 -16.50 -16.58
N TRP A 318 -6.75 -16.93 -15.45
CA TRP A 318 -5.40 -16.62 -14.98
C TRP A 318 -4.29 -16.86 -16.02
N HIS A 319 -4.35 -17.99 -16.73
CA HIS A 319 -3.36 -18.34 -17.76
C HIS A 319 -3.65 -17.65 -19.11
N ARG A 320 -4.89 -17.22 -19.38
CA ARG A 320 -5.29 -16.58 -20.64
C ARG A 320 -5.06 -15.06 -20.64
N ILE A 321 -4.93 -14.46 -19.46
CA ILE A 321 -4.75 -13.01 -19.24
C ILE A 321 -3.25 -12.64 -19.07
N GLY A 322 -2.35 -13.62 -19.14
CA GLY A 322 -0.93 -13.51 -18.81
C GLY A 322 -0.13 -12.51 -19.66
N MET A 323 -0.10 -11.25 -19.22
CA MET A 323 0.95 -10.29 -19.56
C MET A 323 1.49 -9.68 -18.26
N VAL A 324 2.81 -9.70 -18.10
CA VAL A 324 3.56 -9.13 -16.95
C VAL A 324 3.33 -7.62 -16.79
N ASN A 325 2.75 -7.00 -17.82
CA ASN A 325 2.53 -5.55 -17.93
C ASN A 325 1.03 -5.20 -17.90
N PHE A 326 0.18 -6.10 -17.42
CA PHE A 326 -1.27 -5.91 -17.33
C PHE A 326 -1.65 -5.16 -16.05
N PHE A 327 -0.94 -4.07 -15.72
CA PHE A 327 -1.26 -3.19 -14.60
C PHE A 327 -2.34 -2.17 -14.97
N GLY A 328 -2.91 -1.52 -13.98
CA GLY A 328 -3.82 -0.41 -14.19
C GLY A 328 -5.25 -0.83 -14.56
N PRO A 329 -6.12 0.14 -14.89
CA PRO A 329 -7.54 -0.09 -15.08
C PRO A 329 -7.89 -0.95 -16.30
N ALA A 330 -7.10 -0.89 -17.39
CA ALA A 330 -7.25 -1.81 -18.52
C ALA A 330 -6.69 -3.23 -18.22
N GLY A 331 -5.98 -3.36 -17.10
CA GLY A 331 -5.29 -4.53 -16.62
C GLY A 331 -6.00 -5.22 -15.45
N TRP A 332 -5.21 -5.63 -14.44
CA TRP A 332 -5.69 -6.22 -13.19
C TRP A 332 -6.47 -5.25 -12.31
N GLY A 333 -6.30 -3.94 -12.50
CA GLY A 333 -6.95 -2.90 -11.70
C GLY A 333 -8.46 -2.98 -11.70
N ALA A 334 -9.09 -3.17 -12.86
CA ALA A 334 -10.55 -3.27 -12.96
C ALA A 334 -11.13 -4.49 -12.20
N PRO A 335 -10.68 -5.74 -12.45
CA PRO A 335 -11.19 -6.88 -11.71
C PRO A 335 -10.84 -6.83 -10.21
N LEU A 336 -9.66 -6.35 -9.85
CA LEU A 336 -9.29 -6.16 -8.43
C LEU A 336 -10.12 -5.08 -7.76
N THR A 337 -10.50 -4.01 -8.45
CA THR A 337 -11.40 -2.98 -7.91
C THR A 337 -12.73 -3.59 -7.52
N ILE A 338 -13.32 -4.44 -8.36
CA ILE A 338 -14.60 -5.09 -8.05
C ILE A 338 -14.45 -6.05 -6.86
N LEU A 339 -13.37 -6.84 -6.82
CA LEU A 339 -13.08 -7.71 -5.66
C LEU A 339 -12.89 -6.90 -4.37
N PHE A 340 -12.13 -5.81 -4.45
CA PHE A 340 -11.85 -4.93 -3.32
C PHE A 340 -13.12 -4.26 -2.81
N LEU A 341 -14.01 -3.79 -3.69
CA LEU A 341 -15.32 -3.26 -3.32
C LEU A 341 -16.18 -4.31 -2.61
N GLY A 342 -16.19 -5.55 -3.11
CA GLY A 342 -16.85 -6.67 -2.43
C GLY A 342 -16.29 -6.91 -1.02
N ALA A 343 -14.96 -6.90 -0.88
CA ALA A 343 -14.28 -7.02 0.41
C ALA A 343 -14.65 -5.86 1.37
N VAL A 344 -14.67 -4.62 0.88
CA VAL A 344 -15.05 -3.43 1.64
C VAL A 344 -16.50 -3.55 2.15
N MET A 345 -17.43 -4.03 1.33
CA MET A 345 -18.83 -4.22 1.73
C MET A 345 -19.00 -5.34 2.77
N LEU A 346 -18.28 -6.46 2.62
CA LEU A 346 -18.26 -7.52 3.64
C LEU A 346 -17.67 -7.04 4.97
N ALA A 347 -16.58 -6.28 4.92
CA ALA A 347 -15.93 -5.72 6.09
C ALA A 347 -16.83 -4.70 6.80
N LYS A 348 -17.52 -3.84 6.04
CA LYS A 348 -18.48 -2.86 6.56
C LYS A 348 -19.62 -3.51 7.34
N ASN A 349 -20.10 -4.67 6.90
CA ASN A 349 -21.14 -5.44 7.58
C ASN A 349 -20.63 -6.30 8.74
N GLY A 350 -19.35 -6.20 9.11
CA GLY A 350 -18.74 -7.00 10.17
C GLY A 350 -18.63 -8.51 9.84
N ALA A 351 -18.84 -8.88 8.58
CA ALA A 351 -18.85 -10.28 8.14
C ALA A 351 -17.43 -10.83 7.89
N MET A 352 -16.44 -9.96 7.74
CA MET A 352 -15.08 -10.36 7.41
C MET A 352 -14.27 -10.72 8.65
N ARG A 353 -13.88 -11.99 8.75
CA ARG A 353 -12.89 -12.48 9.72
C ARG A 353 -11.63 -12.87 8.96
N VAL A 354 -10.47 -12.46 9.47
CA VAL A 354 -9.17 -12.77 8.85
C VAL A 354 -8.25 -13.47 9.84
N PRO A 355 -7.43 -14.44 9.39
CA PRO A 355 -6.44 -15.10 10.23
C PRO A 355 -5.40 -14.11 10.77
N ALA A 356 -4.97 -14.31 12.02
CA ALA A 356 -3.95 -13.48 12.66
C ALA A 356 -2.61 -13.49 11.91
N GLY A 357 -2.24 -14.61 11.28
CA GLY A 357 -1.02 -14.72 10.49
C GLY A 357 -0.98 -13.77 9.28
N LEU A 358 -2.12 -13.56 8.61
CA LEU A 358 -2.19 -12.60 7.49
C LEU A 358 -2.13 -11.14 7.99
N VAL A 359 -2.70 -10.87 9.17
CA VAL A 359 -2.59 -9.55 9.80
C VAL A 359 -1.14 -9.24 10.14
N TRP A 360 -0.45 -10.19 10.79
CA TRP A 360 0.97 -10.10 11.13
C TRP A 360 1.86 -9.84 9.91
N LEU A 361 1.62 -10.58 8.83
CA LEU A 361 2.32 -10.38 7.56
C LEU A 361 2.03 -8.99 6.95
N GLY A 362 0.80 -8.49 7.11
CA GLY A 362 0.39 -7.14 6.73
C GLY A 362 1.11 -6.02 7.46
N GLU A 363 1.46 -6.24 8.74
CA GLU A 363 2.22 -5.28 9.53
C GLU A 363 3.64 -5.12 8.97
N ALA A 364 4.31 -6.24 8.68
CA ALA A 364 5.65 -6.25 8.10
C ALA A 364 5.68 -6.07 6.56
N SER A 365 4.53 -5.77 5.93
CA SER A 365 4.41 -5.78 4.46
C SER A 365 5.31 -4.75 3.78
N TYR A 366 5.61 -3.62 4.46
CA TYR A 366 6.47 -2.57 3.90
C TYR A 366 7.94 -3.01 3.91
N SER A 367 8.44 -3.50 5.05
CA SER A 367 9.73 -4.17 5.12
C SER A 367 9.85 -5.29 4.09
N LEU A 368 8.87 -6.19 3.99
CA LEU A 368 8.89 -7.30 3.03
C LEU A 368 8.99 -6.80 1.59
N TYR A 369 8.17 -5.82 1.22
CA TYR A 369 8.20 -5.20 -0.10
C TYR A 369 9.58 -4.64 -0.44
N LEU A 370 10.28 -4.03 0.52
CA LEU A 370 11.51 -3.32 0.24
C LEU A 370 12.76 -4.21 0.26
N VAL A 371 12.80 -5.25 1.12
CA VAL A 371 14.02 -6.05 1.33
C VAL A 371 14.07 -7.36 0.55
N HIS A 372 12.94 -7.89 0.07
CA HIS A 372 12.89 -9.27 -0.47
C HIS A 372 13.86 -9.53 -1.62
N VAL A 373 14.04 -8.58 -2.56
CA VAL A 373 14.98 -8.75 -3.68
C VAL A 373 16.42 -8.91 -3.18
N TYR A 374 16.82 -8.12 -2.18
CA TYR A 374 18.15 -8.22 -1.59
C TYR A 374 18.32 -9.51 -0.80
N VAL A 375 17.28 -9.96 -0.09
CA VAL A 375 17.28 -11.28 0.54
C VAL A 375 17.44 -12.39 -0.50
N PHE A 376 16.81 -12.29 -1.67
CA PHE A 376 16.95 -13.28 -2.74
C PHE A 376 18.39 -13.35 -3.26
N VAL A 377 19.02 -12.19 -3.48
CA VAL A 377 20.43 -12.10 -3.92
C VAL A 377 21.36 -12.72 -2.88
N LEU A 378 21.19 -12.36 -1.60
CA LEU A 378 22.02 -12.90 -0.52
C LEU A 378 21.82 -14.40 -0.34
N ALA A 379 20.57 -14.87 -0.33
CA ALA A 379 20.24 -16.30 -0.26
C ALA A 379 20.87 -17.07 -1.42
N GLN A 380 20.79 -16.53 -2.65
CA GLN A 380 21.44 -17.15 -3.81
C GLN A 380 22.96 -17.26 -3.63
N ARG A 381 23.63 -16.18 -3.19
CA ARG A 381 25.08 -16.17 -2.97
C ARG A 381 25.52 -17.18 -1.92
N VAL A 382 24.76 -17.29 -0.81
CA VAL A 382 25.06 -18.22 0.29
C VAL A 382 24.78 -19.68 -0.10
N MET A 383 23.75 -19.93 -0.90
CA MET A 383 23.35 -21.28 -1.28
C MET A 383 24.10 -21.82 -2.51
N MET A 384 24.65 -20.95 -3.36
CA MET A 384 25.37 -21.36 -4.59
C MET A 384 26.45 -22.44 -4.37
N PRO A 385 27.25 -22.42 -3.28
CA PRO A 385 28.30 -23.43 -3.08
C PRO A 385 27.77 -24.83 -2.72
N ILE A 386 26.47 -24.99 -2.44
CA ILE A 386 25.89 -26.28 -2.05
C ILE A 386 25.88 -27.22 -3.28
N PRO A 387 26.56 -28.37 -3.24
CA PRO A 387 26.66 -29.28 -4.37
C PRO A 387 25.31 -29.97 -4.61
N MET A 388 24.55 -29.50 -5.60
CA MET A 388 23.25 -30.07 -6.00
C MET A 388 23.05 -29.97 -7.52
N GLY A 389 22.19 -30.83 -8.06
CA GLY A 389 21.75 -30.72 -9.46
C GLY A 389 20.98 -29.42 -9.72
N ALA A 390 21.06 -28.87 -10.93
CA ALA A 390 20.50 -27.56 -11.28
C ALA A 390 18.99 -27.42 -10.97
N ASP A 391 18.20 -28.44 -11.28
CA ASP A 391 16.75 -28.42 -11.00
C ASP A 391 16.43 -28.46 -9.51
N SER A 392 17.16 -29.28 -8.74
CA SER A 392 17.02 -29.34 -7.29
C SER A 392 17.44 -28.01 -6.63
N PHE A 393 18.51 -27.39 -7.13
CA PHE A 393 18.97 -26.09 -6.68
C PHE A 393 17.92 -24.99 -6.96
N ARG A 394 17.34 -24.97 -8.17
CA ARG A 394 16.26 -24.03 -8.53
C ARG A 394 15.02 -24.20 -7.65
N ALA A 395 14.59 -25.43 -7.42
CA ALA A 395 13.47 -25.73 -6.53
C ALA A 395 13.75 -25.32 -5.08
N MET A 396 14.96 -25.58 -4.58
CA MET A 396 15.41 -25.15 -3.26
C MET A 396 15.35 -23.62 -3.13
N LEU A 397 15.87 -22.88 -4.11
CA LEU A 397 15.81 -21.41 -4.11
C LEU A 397 14.37 -20.90 -4.07
N PHE A 398 13.49 -21.46 -4.91
CA PHE A 398 12.09 -21.06 -5.01
C PHE A 398 11.31 -21.23 -3.69
N VAL A 399 11.67 -22.22 -2.88
CA VAL A 399 11.05 -22.43 -1.57
C VAL A 399 11.73 -21.62 -0.48
N ALA A 400 13.06 -21.61 -0.45
CA ALA A 400 13.81 -20.98 0.63
C ALA A 400 13.72 -19.45 0.60
N ARG A 401 13.77 -18.83 -0.59
CA ARG A 401 13.83 -17.38 -0.73
C ARG A 401 12.60 -16.66 -0.18
N PRO A 402 11.34 -17.04 -0.49
CA PRO A 402 10.18 -16.38 0.10
C PRO A 402 10.12 -16.53 1.62
N VAL A 403 10.50 -17.71 2.15
CA VAL A 403 10.54 -17.96 3.60
C VAL A 403 11.57 -17.06 4.28
N LEU A 404 12.79 -17.02 3.75
CA LEU A 404 13.85 -16.14 4.25
C LEU A 404 13.47 -14.66 4.11
N ALA A 405 12.78 -14.27 3.04
CA ALA A 405 12.31 -12.91 2.84
C ALA A 405 11.27 -12.52 3.90
N VAL A 406 10.31 -13.38 4.21
CA VAL A 406 9.32 -13.13 5.29
C VAL A 406 10.00 -13.04 6.65
N MET A 407 10.92 -13.95 6.96
CA MET A 407 11.67 -13.93 8.23
C MET A 407 12.54 -12.68 8.35
N GLY A 408 13.32 -12.36 7.32
CA GLY A 408 14.17 -11.18 7.28
C GLY A 408 13.37 -9.89 7.35
N ALA A 409 12.24 -9.81 6.64
CA ALA A 409 11.33 -8.67 6.70
C ALA A 409 10.76 -8.45 8.09
N TRP A 410 10.41 -9.51 8.82
CA TRP A 410 9.93 -9.38 10.20
C TRP A 410 11.00 -8.80 11.13
N LEU A 411 12.25 -9.26 11.01
CA LEU A 411 13.37 -8.73 11.78
C LEU A 411 13.61 -7.25 11.46
N VAL A 412 13.64 -6.91 10.17
CA VAL A 412 13.79 -5.51 9.71
C VAL A 412 12.63 -4.67 10.22
N PHE A 413 11.39 -5.17 10.16
CA PHE A 413 10.21 -4.46 10.66
C PHE A 413 10.35 -4.14 12.16
N ARG A 414 10.68 -5.16 12.97
CA ARG A 414 10.71 -5.06 14.43
C ARG A 414 11.84 -4.19 14.95
N TYR A 415 13.02 -4.30 14.34
CA TYR A 415 14.27 -3.71 14.84
C TYR A 415 14.74 -2.48 14.07
N VAL A 416 14.24 -2.25 12.86
CA VAL A 416 14.68 -1.13 12.00
C VAL A 416 13.51 -0.24 11.63
N GLU A 417 12.49 -0.75 10.92
CA GLU A 417 11.38 0.05 10.40
C GLU A 417 10.59 0.75 11.52
N ALA A 418 10.04 -0.02 12.46
CA ALA A 418 9.21 0.50 13.54
C ALA A 418 9.94 1.54 14.42
N PRO A 419 11.17 1.27 14.92
CA PRO A 419 11.89 2.25 15.73
C PRO A 419 12.32 3.49 14.92
N ALA A 420 12.84 3.32 13.69
CA ALA A 420 13.25 4.45 12.86
C ALA A 420 12.05 5.35 12.50
N SER A 421 10.91 4.74 12.17
CA SER A 421 9.68 5.47 11.88
C SER A 421 9.16 6.26 13.09
N ALA A 422 9.16 5.63 14.27
CA ALA A 422 8.76 6.29 15.51
C ALA A 422 9.68 7.47 15.86
N TRP A 423 10.99 7.29 15.70
CA TRP A 423 11.99 8.32 15.96
C TRP A 423 11.82 9.52 15.01
N VAL A 424 11.79 9.30 13.69
CA VAL A 424 11.62 10.39 12.71
C VAL A 424 10.28 11.10 12.91
N ARG A 425 9.21 10.36 13.19
CA ARG A 425 7.89 10.96 13.49
C ARG A 425 7.96 11.90 14.69
N LYS A 426 8.62 11.48 15.78
CA LYS A 426 8.80 12.31 16.98
C LYS A 426 9.58 13.59 16.65
N CYS A 427 10.70 13.46 15.94
CA CYS A 427 11.52 14.60 15.53
C CYS A 427 10.73 15.62 14.69
N LEU A 428 10.04 15.18 13.64
CA LEU A 428 9.31 16.06 12.73
C LEU A 428 8.11 16.77 13.40
N LEU A 429 7.41 16.10 14.32
CA LEU A 429 6.28 16.70 15.04
C LEU A 429 6.71 17.65 16.16
N GLN A 430 7.88 17.44 16.78
CA GLN A 430 8.41 18.34 17.80
C GLN A 430 8.91 19.68 17.24
N MET A 431 9.41 19.69 16.00
CA MET A 431 9.84 20.93 15.31
C MET A 431 8.72 21.98 15.24
N THR A 432 7.47 21.56 15.12
CA THR A 432 6.30 22.46 15.11
C THR A 432 5.97 23.07 16.47
N HIS A 433 6.11 22.31 17.56
CA HIS A 433 5.86 22.84 18.91
C HIS A 433 6.90 23.88 19.32
N ARG A 434 8.19 23.67 18.97
CA ARG A 434 9.26 24.62 19.27
C ARG A 434 9.12 25.95 18.52
N ARG A 435 8.68 25.92 17.25
CA ARG A 435 8.46 27.14 16.46
C ARG A 435 7.28 27.98 16.95
N HIS A 436 6.23 27.34 17.47
CA HIS A 436 5.12 28.07 18.11
C HIS A 436 5.53 28.68 19.46
N ALA A 437 6.28 27.95 20.28
CA ALA A 437 6.77 28.45 21.58
C ALA A 437 7.76 29.62 21.43
N GLN A 438 8.61 29.62 20.39
CA GLN A 438 9.53 30.73 20.10
C GLN A 438 8.83 31.97 19.51
N ARG A 439 7.71 31.80 18.79
CA ARG A 439 6.90 32.93 18.27
C ARG A 439 5.99 33.56 19.32
N SER A 440 5.73 32.88 20.43
CA SER A 440 4.92 33.40 21.55
C SER A 440 5.73 34.12 22.63
N LEU A 441 7.05 34.24 22.47
CA LEU A 441 7.85 35.10 23.36
C LEU A 441 7.66 36.57 22.94
N PRO A 442 7.18 37.45 23.83
CA PRO A 442 7.03 38.87 23.51
C PRO A 442 8.38 39.49 23.20
N ALA A 443 8.47 40.25 22.11
CA ALA A 443 9.69 40.91 21.65
C ALA A 443 10.12 42.13 22.51
N TRP A 444 9.78 42.19 23.81
CA TRP A 444 10.02 43.38 24.64
C TRP A 444 10.87 43.17 25.90
N ALA A 445 11.64 42.09 26.04
CA ALA A 445 12.64 42.03 27.11
C ALA A 445 13.93 42.79 26.71
N GLY A 446 13.82 44.10 26.51
CA GLY A 446 14.95 45.02 26.54
C GLY A 446 15.37 45.28 28.00
N PRO A 447 16.67 45.50 28.29
CA PRO A 447 17.14 45.71 29.65
C PRO A 447 16.91 47.17 30.08
N GLU A 448 15.81 47.46 30.79
CA GLU A 448 15.59 48.78 31.39
C GLU A 448 15.57 48.74 32.93
N SER A 449 16.67 49.26 33.48
CA SER A 449 16.75 50.20 34.60
C SER A 449 16.10 49.83 35.94
N SER A 450 16.88 49.21 36.80
CA SER A 450 16.71 49.26 38.26
C SER A 450 17.18 50.61 38.81
N ALA A 451 16.28 51.59 38.90
CA ALA A 451 16.50 52.78 39.73
C ALA A 451 15.18 53.45 40.13
N ARG A 452 14.57 53.00 41.24
CA ARG A 452 13.66 53.84 42.03
C ARG A 452 14.02 53.77 43.51
N ARG A 453 14.55 54.91 43.96
CA ARG A 453 14.49 55.53 45.28
C ARG A 453 13.53 54.88 46.27
N ILE A 454 14.05 54.60 47.46
CA ILE A 454 13.30 54.67 48.71
C ILE A 454 14.03 55.70 49.57
N SER A 455 13.33 56.76 49.94
CA SER A 455 13.69 57.73 50.96
C SER A 455 12.87 57.45 52.23
N ASP A 456 13.42 57.91 53.37
CA ASP A 456 12.81 58.14 54.69
C ASP A 456 12.63 56.87 55.55
N GLY A 457 13.33 56.59 56.66
CA GLY A 457 13.74 57.39 57.84
C GLY A 457 13.08 56.73 59.09
N PRO A 458 13.49 56.90 60.37
CA PRO A 458 14.66 57.59 60.95
C PRO A 458 15.84 56.68 61.36
#